data_AF-A0A3C2AQL9-F1
#
_entry.id   AF-A0A3C2AQL9-F1
#
_cell.length_a   1.000
_cell.length_b   1.000
_cell.length_c   1.000
_cell.angle_alpha   90.00
_cell.angle_beta   90.00
_cell.angle_gamma   90.00
#
_symmetry.space_group_name_H-M   'P 1'
#
loop_
_entity.id
_entity.type
_entity.pdbx_description
1 polymer ?
#
loop_
_entity_poly.entity_id
_entity_poly.type
_entity_poly.pdbx_seq_one_letter_code
_entity_poly.pdbx_strand_id
1 'polypeptide(L)'
;MLYYLFEYLDSAYDIPGAGVFQYITFRAAMAVITSLIISMLFGKRLIDRLSRLQIGETVRDLGLEGQNQKAGTPTMGGVIILLAIVLPTVLWAKLDNIYIILMLVSTLWMGAIGFLDDYIK
;
A
#
# COMPACT_ATOMS: atom_id res chain seq x y z
N MET A 1 2.07 9.95 -11.58
CA MET A 1 2.52 9.65 -12.96
C MET A 1 1.39 9.68 -13.98
N LEU A 2 0.22 9.06 -13.73
CA LEU A 2 -0.89 9.07 -14.69
C LEU A 2 -1.47 10.47 -14.91
N TYR A 3 -1.46 11.33 -13.89
CA TYR A 3 -1.85 12.73 -14.03
C TYR A 3 -1.09 13.43 -15.18
N TYR A 4 0.24 13.33 -15.21
CA TYR A 4 1.06 13.95 -16.27
C TYR A 4 0.86 13.31 -17.64
N LEU A 5 0.58 12.00 -17.67
CA LEU A 5 0.26 11.30 -18.91
C LEU A 5 -1.05 11.84 -19.50
N PHE A 6 -2.12 11.89 -18.70
CA PHE A 6 -3.41 12.40 -19.19
C PHE A 6 -3.37 13.90 -19.52
N GLU A 7 -2.59 14.70 -18.79
CA GLU A 7 -2.35 16.12 -19.12
C GLU A 7 -1.62 16.28 -20.46
N TYR A 8 -0.64 15.43 -20.75
CA TYR A 8 0.03 15.41 -22.06
C TYR A 8 -0.90 14.95 -23.19
N LEU A 9 -1.70 13.90 -22.98
CA LEU A 9 -2.65 13.42 -24.01
C LEU A 9 -3.77 14.44 -24.27
N ASP A 10 -4.26 15.12 -23.25
CA ASP A 10 -5.24 16.22 -23.38
C ASP A 10 -4.62 17.38 -24.18
N SER A 11 -3.41 17.82 -23.81
CA SER A 11 -2.74 18.95 -24.45
C SER A 11 -2.29 18.67 -25.89
N ALA A 12 -1.90 17.42 -26.21
CA ALA A 12 -1.32 17.06 -27.51
C ALA A 12 -2.33 16.48 -28.51
N TYR A 13 -3.40 15.84 -28.02
CA TYR A 13 -4.36 15.11 -28.87
C TYR A 13 -5.83 15.50 -28.64
N ASP A 14 -6.11 16.43 -27.72
CA ASP A 14 -7.45 16.96 -27.40
C ASP A 14 -8.49 15.83 -27.21
N ILE A 15 -8.09 14.80 -26.44
CA ILE A 15 -8.88 13.59 -26.27
C ILE A 15 -10.07 13.89 -25.37
N PRO A 16 -11.32 13.75 -25.85
CA PRO A 16 -12.50 14.02 -25.04
C PRO A 16 -12.53 13.10 -23.81
N GLY A 17 -12.56 13.72 -22.62
CA GLY A 17 -12.62 13.04 -21.32
C GLY A 17 -11.30 12.99 -20.54
N ALA A 18 -10.15 13.36 -21.13
CA ALA A 18 -8.88 13.38 -20.42
C ALA A 18 -8.83 14.44 -19.30
N GLY A 19 -9.56 15.56 -19.45
CA GLY A 19 -9.74 16.57 -18.39
C GLY A 19 -10.33 16.05 -17.08
N VAL A 20 -11.08 14.94 -17.09
CA VAL A 20 -11.66 14.35 -15.86
C VAL A 20 -10.56 13.91 -14.88
N PHE A 21 -9.41 13.49 -15.42
CA PHE A 21 -8.24 13.07 -14.65
C PHE A 21 -7.52 14.22 -13.95
N GLN A 22 -7.87 15.47 -14.23
CA GLN A 22 -7.30 16.64 -13.56
C GLN A 22 -7.99 16.95 -12.23
N TYR A 23 -9.26 16.57 -12.07
CA TYR A 23 -10.03 16.81 -10.85
C TYR A 23 -9.49 16.00 -9.67
N ILE A 24 -9.28 16.68 -8.54
CA ILE A 24 -8.76 16.07 -7.31
C ILE A 24 -9.71 14.98 -6.79
N THR A 25 -11.02 15.22 -6.84
CA THR A 25 -12.05 14.28 -6.39
C THR A 25 -12.02 12.96 -7.18
N PHE A 26 -11.92 13.05 -8.50
CA PHE A 26 -11.83 11.87 -9.36
C PHE A 26 -10.56 11.08 -9.08
N ARG A 27 -9.41 11.77 -8.99
CA ARG A 27 -8.12 11.13 -8.68
C ARG A 27 -8.11 10.47 -7.30
N ALA A 28 -8.73 11.10 -6.30
CA ALA A 28 -8.87 10.55 -4.97
C ALA A 28 -9.75 9.28 -4.97
N ALA A 29 -10.90 9.31 -5.65
CA ALA A 29 -11.76 8.15 -5.80
C ALA A 29 -11.04 6.99 -6.49
N MET A 30 -10.32 7.27 -7.59
CA MET A 30 -9.53 6.27 -8.29
C MET A 30 -8.38 5.71 -7.44
N ALA A 31 -7.74 6.54 -6.61
CA ALA A 31 -6.72 6.08 -5.67
C ALA A 31 -7.31 5.11 -4.62
N VAL A 32 -8.50 5.40 -4.08
CA VAL A 32 -9.19 4.51 -3.12
C VAL A 32 -9.58 3.19 -3.79
N ILE A 33 -10.18 3.24 -4.98
CA ILE A 33 -10.60 2.04 -5.71
C ILE A 33 -9.37 1.17 -6.04
N THR A 34 -8.30 1.78 -6.55
CA THR A 34 -7.06 1.04 -6.85
C THR A 34 -6.39 0.48 -5.59
N SER A 35 -6.39 1.21 -4.48
CA SER A 35 -5.92 0.72 -3.18
C SER A 35 -6.68 -0.53 -2.73
N LEU A 36 -8.02 -0.50 -2.82
CA LEU A 36 -8.87 -1.61 -2.44
C LEU A 36 -8.63 -2.84 -3.33
N ILE A 37 -8.54 -2.65 -4.64
CA ILE A 37 -8.25 -3.73 -5.59
C ILE A 37 -6.89 -4.36 -5.29
N ILE A 38 -5.86 -3.54 -5.03
CA ILE A 38 -4.53 -4.04 -4.68
C ILE A 38 -4.60 -4.86 -3.38
N SER A 39 -5.24 -4.33 -2.35
CA SER A 39 -5.37 -5.01 -1.06
C SER A 39 -6.11 -6.35 -1.20
N MET A 40 -7.21 -6.41 -1.96
CA MET A 40 -7.97 -7.66 -2.15
C MET A 40 -7.22 -8.68 -3.01
N LEU A 41 -6.62 -8.27 -4.14
CA LEU A 41 -5.97 -9.19 -5.08
C LEU A 41 -4.61 -9.68 -4.58
N PHE A 42 -3.82 -8.80 -3.97
CA PHE A 42 -2.49 -9.15 -3.48
C PHE A 42 -2.51 -9.61 -2.02
N GLY A 43 -3.53 -9.23 -1.24
CA GLY A 43 -3.63 -9.55 0.18
C GLY A 43 -3.55 -11.05 0.45
N LYS A 44 -4.42 -11.86 -0.17
CA LYS A 44 -4.41 -13.32 0.04
C LYS A 44 -3.07 -13.96 -0.33
N ARG A 45 -2.50 -13.61 -1.50
CA ARG A 45 -1.21 -14.16 -1.96
C ARG A 45 -0.06 -13.77 -1.04
N LEU A 46 -0.06 -12.54 -0.54
CA LEU A 46 0.99 -12.06 0.36
C LEU A 46 0.84 -12.69 1.75
N ILE A 47 -0.37 -12.82 2.28
CA ILE A 47 -0.67 -13.53 3.52
C ILE A 47 -0.17 -14.98 3.42
N ASP A 48 -0.50 -15.70 2.34
CA ASP A 48 -0.06 -17.08 2.15
C ASP A 48 1.48 -17.19 2.04
N ARG A 49 2.15 -16.18 1.46
CA ARG A 49 3.62 -16.14 1.40
C ARG A 49 4.23 -15.84 2.77
N LEU A 50 3.70 -14.86 3.49
CA LEU A 50 4.18 -14.48 4.82
C LEU A 50 3.97 -15.62 5.83
N SER A 51 2.81 -16.28 5.80
CA SER A 51 2.53 -17.46 6.62
C SER A 51 3.52 -18.60 6.35
N ARG A 52 3.96 -18.80 5.09
CA ARG A 52 5.01 -19.78 4.76
C ARG A 52 6.41 -19.36 5.21
N LEU A 53 6.70 -18.05 5.24
CA LEU A 53 7.97 -17.52 5.73
C LEU A 53 8.05 -17.50 7.26
N GLN A 54 6.90 -17.41 7.94
CA GLN A 54 6.74 -17.38 9.39
C GLN A 54 6.33 -18.74 9.99
N ILE A 55 6.65 -19.85 9.32
CA ILE A 55 6.61 -21.20 9.93
C ILE A 55 7.74 -21.25 10.97
N GLY A 56 7.56 -20.58 12.11
CA GLY A 56 8.65 -20.43 13.08
C GLY A 56 8.44 -19.50 14.27
N GLU A 57 7.32 -18.77 14.42
CA GLU A 57 7.04 -18.14 15.73
C GLU A 57 6.61 -19.24 16.72
N THR A 58 7.57 -19.79 17.45
CA THR A 58 7.29 -20.57 18.65
C THR A 58 6.64 -19.64 19.66
N VAL A 59 5.31 -19.71 19.76
CA VAL A 59 4.55 -18.97 20.77
C VAL A 59 5.14 -19.32 22.14
N ARG A 60 5.74 -18.33 22.80
CA ARG A 60 6.27 -18.49 24.14
C ARG A 60 5.10 -18.76 25.06
N ASP A 61 5.09 -19.92 25.72
CA ASP A 61 3.97 -20.31 26.57
C ASP A 61 3.83 -19.35 27.76
N LEU A 62 2.88 -18.43 27.65
CA LEU A 62 2.60 -17.38 28.62
C LEU A 62 1.50 -17.79 29.61
N GLY A 63 0.95 -19.01 29.50
CA GLY A 63 -0.07 -19.54 30.44
C GLY A 63 -1.40 -18.78 30.46
N LEU A 64 -1.69 -17.97 29.42
CA LEU A 64 -2.89 -17.13 29.34
C LEU A 64 -3.94 -17.76 28.41
N GLU A 65 -5.19 -17.84 28.86
CA GLU A 65 -6.32 -18.29 28.04
C GLU A 65 -6.48 -17.37 26.81
N GLY A 66 -6.40 -17.93 25.59
CA GLY A 66 -6.49 -17.19 24.32
C GLY A 66 -5.16 -16.94 23.59
N GLN A 67 -4.01 -17.27 24.18
CA GLN A 67 -2.69 -17.19 23.51
C GLN A 67 -2.63 -18.02 22.21
N ASN A 68 -3.20 -19.23 22.24
CA ASN A 68 -3.23 -20.14 21.10
C ASN A 68 -4.09 -19.63 19.93
N GLN A 69 -4.97 -18.64 20.12
CA GLN A 69 -5.77 -18.09 19.00
C GLN A 69 -4.98 -17.08 18.14
N LYS A 70 -3.90 -16.51 18.68
CA LYS A 70 -2.96 -15.67 17.91
C LYS A 70 -1.83 -16.49 17.28
N ALA A 71 -1.73 -17.79 17.61
CA ALA A 71 -0.75 -18.70 17.03
C ALA A 71 -1.08 -18.92 15.53
N GLY A 72 -0.22 -18.40 14.64
CA GLY A 72 -0.32 -18.62 13.20
C GLY A 72 -0.92 -17.46 12.39
N THR A 73 -1.29 -16.33 13.01
CA THR A 73 -1.59 -15.11 12.25
C THR A 73 -0.29 -14.42 11.85
N PRO A 74 -0.01 -14.22 10.55
CA PRO A 74 1.27 -13.69 10.11
C PRO A 74 1.50 -12.24 10.57
N THR A 75 2.59 -12.02 11.29
CA THR A 75 3.08 -10.74 11.80
C THR A 75 3.90 -10.02 10.72
N MET A 76 3.26 -9.58 9.63
CA MET A 76 3.88 -8.72 8.60
C MET A 76 2.87 -8.07 7.62
N GLY A 77 1.59 -7.97 8.02
CA GLY A 77 0.51 -7.41 7.19
C GLY A 77 0.72 -5.94 6.79
N GLY A 78 1.59 -5.21 7.49
CA GLY A 78 1.95 -3.83 7.17
C GLY A 78 2.51 -3.65 5.76
N VAL A 79 3.16 -4.68 5.19
CA VAL A 79 3.66 -4.65 3.81
C VAL A 79 2.52 -4.52 2.79
N ILE A 80 1.38 -5.16 3.04
CA ILE A 80 0.18 -5.05 2.18
C ILE A 80 -0.33 -3.61 2.21
N ILE A 81 -0.39 -3.02 3.40
CA ILE A 81 -0.87 -1.66 3.61
C ILE A 81 0.06 -0.66 2.91
N LEU A 82 1.38 -0.82 3.05
CA LEU A 82 2.36 0.04 2.37
C LEU A 82 2.21 -0.03 0.86
N LEU A 83 2.06 -1.23 0.27
CA LEU A 83 1.83 -1.38 -1.17
C LEU A 83 0.50 -0.74 -1.60
N ALA A 84 -0.56 -0.93 -0.81
CA ALA A 84 -1.89 -0.37 -1.07
C ALA A 84 -1.96 1.15 -0.91
N ILE A 85 -0.97 1.79 -0.27
CA ILE A 85 -0.85 3.25 -0.19
C ILE A 85 0.07 3.76 -1.31
N VAL A 86 1.29 3.23 -1.39
CA VAL A 86 2.34 3.77 -2.27
C VAL A 86 1.97 3.65 -3.74
N LEU A 87 1.45 2.51 -4.19
CA LEU A 87 1.13 2.30 -5.61
C LEU A 87 0.02 3.25 -6.10
N PRO A 88 -1.16 3.34 -5.44
CA PRO A 88 -2.18 4.31 -5.83
C PRO A 88 -1.70 5.76 -5.75
N THR A 89 -0.94 6.14 -4.73
CA THR A 89 -0.42 7.50 -4.61
C THR A 89 0.55 7.82 -5.77
N VAL A 90 1.47 6.93 -6.12
CA VAL A 90 2.40 7.17 -7.25
C VAL A 90 1.65 7.27 -8.59
N LEU A 91 0.61 6.46 -8.77
CA LEU A 91 -0.21 6.48 -9.99
C LEU A 91 -1.00 7.78 -10.12
N TRP A 92 -1.80 8.13 -9.11
CA TRP A 92 -2.82 9.18 -9.20
C TRP A 92 -2.39 10.53 -8.65
N ALA A 93 -1.40 10.61 -7.76
CA ALA A 93 -0.99 11.85 -7.11
C ALA A 93 -0.09 12.73 -8.02
N LYS A 94 -0.01 14.03 -7.69
CA LYS A 94 0.88 14.99 -8.36
C LYS A 94 2.22 14.93 -7.63
N LEU A 95 3.23 14.36 -8.27
CA LEU A 95 4.52 14.09 -7.63
C LEU A 95 5.35 15.35 -7.44
N ASP A 96 5.04 16.45 -8.13
CA ASP A 96 5.71 17.75 -7.91
C ASP A 96 5.29 18.41 -6.59
N ASN A 97 4.23 17.90 -5.94
CA ASN A 97 3.78 18.44 -4.68
C ASN A 97 4.67 17.93 -3.54
N ILE A 98 5.37 18.85 -2.88
CA ILE A 98 6.27 18.54 -1.77
C ILE A 98 5.58 17.83 -0.61
N TYR A 99 4.28 18.11 -0.35
CA TYR A 99 3.51 17.41 0.68
C TYR A 99 3.32 15.93 0.34
N ILE A 100 3.11 15.58 -0.93
CA ILE A 100 2.96 14.18 -1.36
C ILE A 100 4.30 13.45 -1.24
N ILE A 101 5.40 14.10 -1.64
CA ILE A 101 6.75 13.54 -1.50
C ILE A 101 7.06 13.27 -0.01
N LEU A 102 6.83 14.27 0.86
CA LEU A 102 7.06 14.13 2.30
C LEU A 102 6.23 12.99 2.91
N MET A 103 4.96 12.87 2.53
CA MET A 103 4.10 11.77 2.98
C MET A 103 4.59 10.42 2.49
N LEU A 104 5.02 10.31 1.23
CA LEU A 104 5.54 9.05 0.67
C LEU A 104 6.84 8.63 1.36
N VAL A 105 7.78 9.56 1.51
CA VAL A 105 9.08 9.30 2.15
C VAL A 105 8.88 8.91 3.61
N SER A 106 8.09 9.65 4.37
CA SER A 106 7.82 9.32 5.79
C SER A 106 7.11 7.97 5.95
N THR A 107 6.14 7.66 5.09
CA THR A 107 5.45 6.36 5.09
C THR A 107 6.40 5.21 4.78
N LEU A 108 7.25 5.34 3.76
CA LEU A 108 8.25 4.32 3.41
C LEU A 108 9.31 4.17 4.50
N TRP A 109 9.75 5.27 5.12
CA TRP A 109 10.75 5.26 6.18
C TRP A 109 10.24 4.54 7.43
N MET A 110 9.06 4.92 7.92
CA MET A 110 8.42 4.26 9.06
C MET A 110 8.07 2.81 8.75
N GLY A 111 7.61 2.54 7.52
CA GLY A 111 7.36 1.18 7.05
C GLY A 111 8.60 0.30 7.04
N ALA A 112 9.74 0.84 6.60
CA ALA A 112 11.02 0.14 6.61
C ALA A 112 11.52 -0.16 8.03
N ILE A 113 11.39 0.80 8.96
CA ILE A 113 11.74 0.59 10.37
C ILE A 113 10.87 -0.53 10.97
N GLY A 114 9.55 -0.48 10.78
CA GLY A 114 8.65 -1.51 11.27
C GLY A 114 8.94 -2.88 10.66
N PHE A 115 9.25 -2.94 9.36
CA PHE A 115 9.63 -4.18 8.69
C PHE A 115 10.94 -4.76 9.22
N LEU A 116 11.93 -3.91 9.53
CA LEU A 116 13.19 -4.36 10.14
C LEU A 116 12.98 -4.89 11.55
N ASP A 117 12.14 -4.25 12.36
CA ASP A 117 11.81 -4.71 13.72
C ASP A 117 11.10 -6.08 13.68
N ASP A 118 10.11 -6.25 12.79
CA ASP A 118 9.39 -7.51 12.58
C ASP A 118 10.28 -8.63 12.00
N TYR A 119 11.32 -8.28 11.22
CA TYR A 119 12.24 -9.28 10.64
C TYR A 119 13.31 -9.77 11.64
N ILE A 120 13.71 -8.92 12.59
CA ILE A 120 14.75 -9.26 13.59
C ILE A 120 14.16 -10.10 14.74
N LYS A 121 12.85 -10.00 14.96
CA LYS A 121 12.12 -10.66 16.06
C LYS A 121 11.84 -12.13 15.78
#